data_AF-A0A7X9KNB3-F1
#
_entry.id   AF-A0A7X9KNB3-F1
#
_cell.length_a   1.000
_cell.length_b   1.000
_cell.length_c   1.000
_cell.angle_alpha   90.00
_cell.angle_beta   90.00
_cell.angle_gamma   90.00
#
_symmetry.space_group_name_H-M   'P 1'
#
loop_
_entity.id
_entity.type
_entity.pdbx_description
1 polymer ?
#
loop_
_entity_poly.entity_id
_entity_poly.type
_entity_poly.pdbx_seq_one_letter_code
_entity_poly.pdbx_strand_id
1 'polypeptide(L)' 'MSPLVLLLFVAGYFLLLIAVAWYTSRNSNNESFFIGNRNSNWMLVAFGMIGTSLSGVTFVSV' A
#
# COMPACT_ATOMS: atom_id res chain seq x y z
N MET A 1 -22.04 11.59 7.14
CA MET A 1 -21.60 10.51 6.23
C MET A 1 -22.43 9.27 6.53
N SER A 2 -23.00 8.62 5.51
CA SER A 2 -23.75 7.37 5.72
C SER A 2 -22.77 6.26 6.17
N PRO A 3 -23.07 5.48 7.22
CA PRO A 3 -22.22 4.37 7.66
C PRO A 3 -21.94 3.36 6.54
N LEU A 4 -22.92 3.15 5.66
CA LEU A 4 -22.80 2.28 4.49
C LEU A 4 -21.74 2.80 3.50
N VAL A 5 -21.70 4.12 3.28
CA VAL A 5 -20.73 4.73 2.37
C VAL A 5 -19.31 4.59 2.93
N LEU A 6 -19.12 4.84 4.23
CA LEU A 6 -17.82 4.66 4.89
C LEU A 6 -17.34 3.21 4.77
N LEU A 7 -18.22 2.24 5.06
CA LEU A 7 -17.89 0.83 4.98
C LEU A 7 -17.46 0.43 3.56
N LEU A 8 -18.16 0.92 2.52
CA LEU A 8 -17.79 0.64 1.14
C LEU A 8 -16.41 1.21 0.77
N PHE A 9 -16.06 2.42 1.23
CA PHE A 9 -14.73 2.98 0.99
C PHE A 9 -13.63 2.15 1.67
N VAL A 10 -13.83 1.76 2.93
CA VAL A 10 -12.86 0.95 3.66
C VAL A 10 -12.71 -0.42 3.02
N ALA A 11 -13.82 -1.11 2.74
CA ALA A 11 -13.80 -2.43 2.11
C ALA A 11 -13.18 -2.38 0.71
N GLY A 12 -13.55 -1.39 -0.11
CA GLY A 12 -12.99 -1.18 -1.44
C GLY A 12 -11.49 -0.92 -1.42
N TYR A 13 -11.01 -0.12 -0.47
CA TYR A 13 -9.58 0.12 -0.28
C TYR A 13 -8.81 -1.18 0.02
N PHE A 14 -9.28 -1.99 0.97
CA PHE A 14 -8.62 -3.26 1.29
C PHE A 14 -8.67 -4.26 0.14
N LEU A 15 -9.79 -4.34 -0.59
CA LEU A 15 -9.90 -5.20 -1.78
C LEU A 15 -8.89 -4.79 -2.86
N LEU A 16 -8.72 -3.49 -3.09
CA LEU A 16 -7.73 -2.97 -4.02
C LEU A 16 -6.32 -3.38 -3.59
N LEU A 17 -5.96 -3.20 -2.31
CA LEU A 17 -4.66 -3.59 -1.79
C LEU A 17 -4.40 -5.09 -1.97
N ILE A 18 -5.39 -5.94 -1.66
CA ILE A 18 -5.29 -7.40 -1.84
C ILE A 18 -5.11 -7.76 -3.32
N ALA A 19 -5.85 -7.10 -4.22
CA ALA A 19 -5.72 -7.34 -5.66
C ALA A 19 -4.29 -6.99 -6.16
N VAL A 20 -3.75 -5.86 -5.73
CA VAL A 20 -2.36 -5.44 -6.06
C VAL A 20 -1.34 -6.43 -5.48
N ALA A 21 -1.50 -6.83 -4.22
CA ALA A 21 -0.61 -7.79 -3.58
C ALA A 21 -0.64 -9.17 -4.26
N TRP A 22 -1.83 -9.65 -4.61
CA TRP A 22 -2.00 -10.92 -5.33
C TRP A 22 -1.39 -10.87 -6.74
N TYR A 23 -1.55 -9.76 -7.46
CA TYR A 23 -0.94 -9.60 -8.78
C TYR A 23 0.59 -9.54 -8.69
N THR A 24 1.12 -8.79 -7.73
CA THR A 24 2.57 -8.55 -7.59
C THR A 24 3.32 -9.72 -6.95
N SER A 25 2.65 -10.54 -6.14
CA SER A 25 3.27 -11.72 -5.48
C SER A 25 3.50 -12.91 -6.43
N ARG A 26 2.86 -12.92 -7.61
CA ARG A 26 3.05 -13.97 -8.62
C ARG A 26 4.51 -13.99 -9.07
N ASN A 27 5.22 -15.08 -8.75
CA ASN A 27 6.66 -15.29 -9.00
C ASN A 27 7.61 -14.51 -8.08
N SER A 28 7.14 -14.06 -6.92
CA SER A 28 8.01 -13.46 -5.89
C SER A 28 8.97 -14.50 -5.29
N ASN A 29 10.25 -14.13 -5.18
CA ASN A 29 11.30 -14.88 -4.48
C ASN A 29 11.96 -14.00 -3.39
N ASN A 30 13.01 -14.49 -2.72
CA ASN A 30 13.69 -13.72 -1.67
C ASN A 30 14.29 -12.40 -2.19
N GLU A 31 14.84 -12.38 -3.40
CA GLU A 31 15.37 -11.14 -4.00
C GLU A 31 14.24 -10.14 -4.30
N SER A 32 13.08 -10.63 -4.74
CA SER A 32 11.89 -9.80 -4.95
C SER A 32 11.42 -9.18 -3.62
N PHE A 33 11.45 -9.96 -2.54
CA PHE A 33 11.00 -9.52 -1.21
C PHE A 33 11.92 -8.48 -0.57
N PHE A 34 13.24 -8.71 -0.59
CA PHE A 34 14.19 -7.84 0.12
C PHE A 34 14.67 -6.66 -0.72
N ILE A 35 14.87 -6.84 -2.03
CA ILE A 35 15.50 -5.83 -2.90
C ILE A 35 14.66 -5.45 -4.12
N GLY A 36 13.42 -5.95 -4.24
CA GLY A 36 12.53 -5.63 -5.37
C GLY A 36 13.13 -5.97 -6.74
N ASN A 37 13.96 -7.01 -6.81
CA ASN A 37 14.75 -7.37 -8.00
C ASN A 37 15.58 -6.22 -8.60
N ARG A 38 15.92 -5.19 -7.80
CA ARG A 38 16.61 -3.96 -8.22
C ARG A 38 15.95 -3.22 -9.39
N ASN A 39 14.67 -3.48 -9.65
CA ASN A 39 13.91 -2.92 -10.78
C ASN A 39 12.78 -1.98 -10.32
N SER A 40 12.96 -1.36 -9.15
CA SER A 40 12.00 -0.43 -8.57
C SER A 40 12.21 0.98 -9.12
N ASN A 41 11.16 1.60 -9.67
CA ASN A 41 11.20 2.99 -10.10
C ASN A 41 11.40 3.91 -8.88
N TRP A 42 12.44 4.76 -8.93
CA TRP A 42 12.85 5.63 -7.82
C TRP A 42 11.74 6.55 -7.30
N MET A 43 10.87 7.05 -8.19
CA MET A 43 9.80 7.98 -7.81
C MET A 43 8.71 7.25 -7.02
N LEU A 44 8.35 6.04 -7.45
CA LEU A 44 7.41 5.16 -6.74
C LEU A 44 7.93 4.79 -5.34
N VAL A 45 9.23 4.49 -5.23
CA VAL A 45 9.89 4.23 -3.94
C VAL A 45 9.83 5.47 -3.05
N ALA A 46 10.14 6.66 -3.59
CA ALA A 46 10.11 7.90 -2.82
C ALA A 46 8.73 8.19 -2.22
N PHE A 47 7.65 8.03 -3.00
CA PHE A 47 6.28 8.16 -2.48
C PHE A 47 5.97 7.14 -1.39
N GLY A 48 6.39 5.88 -1.58
CA GLY A 48 6.25 4.84 -0.57
C GLY A 48 6.93 5.20 0.75
N MET A 49 8.17 5.69 0.68
CA MET A 49 8.96 6.08 1.86
C MET A 49 8.37 7.26 2.63
N ILE A 50 7.79 8.24 1.92
CA ILE A 50 7.05 9.35 2.56
C ILE A 50 5.81 8.79 3.27
N GLY A 51 5.06 7.92 2.58
CA GLY A 51 3.87 7.27 3.12
C GLY A 51 4.14 6.46 4.38
N THR A 52 5.24 5.72 4.45
CA THR A 52 5.62 4.93 5.63
C THR A 52 6.03 5.79 6.82
N SER A 53 6.48 7.02 6.57
CA SER A 53 6.87 7.97 7.61
C SER A 53 5.65 8.65 8.25
N LEU A 54 4.52 8.69 7.55
CA LEU A 54 3.25 9.22 8.03
C LEU A 54 2.42 8.08 8.66
N SER A 55 1.85 8.31 9.84
CA SER A 55 1.07 7.30 10.57
C SER A 55 -0.35 7.78 10.84
N GLY A 56 -1.25 6.86 11.21
CA GLY A 56 -2.61 7.23 11.64
C GLY A 56 -2.58 8.25 12.79
N VAL A 57 -1.60 8.15 13.70
CA VAL A 57 -1.41 9.11 14.79
C VAL A 57 -1.15 10.50 14.23
N THR A 58 -0.30 10.66 13.22
CA THR A 58 -0.01 11.97 12.62
C THR A 58 -1.22 12.65 12.01
N PHE A 59 -2.21 11.88 11.53
CA PHE A 59 -3.44 12.44 10.95
C PHE A 59 -4.53 12.71 11.99
N VAL A 60 -4.58 11.91 13.06
CA VAL A 60 -5.56 12.06 14.15
C VAL A 60 -5.12 13.12 15.17
N SER A 61 -3.81 13.40 15.26
CA SER A 61 -3.24 14.36 16.22
C SER A 61 -3.28 15.82 15.79
N VAL A 62 -3.87 16.14 14.63
CA VAL A 62 -4.12 17.52 14.15
C VAL A 62 -5.52 17.93 14.56
#